data_AF-A0A949UET4-F1
#
_entry.id   AF-A0A949UET4-F1
#
_cell.length_a   1.000
_cell.length_b   1.000
_cell.length_c   1.000
_cell.angle_alpha   90.00
_cell.angle_beta   90.00
_cell.angle_gamma   90.00
#
_symmetry.space_group_name_H-M   'P 1'
#
loop_
_entity.id
_entity.type
_entity.pdbx_description
1 polymer ?
#
loop_
_entity_poly.entity_id
_entity_poly.type
_entity_poly.pdbx_seq_one_letter_code
_entity_poly.pdbx_strand_id
1 'polypeptide(L)'
;AAEYYKYIPGDADEVIQEIPDIIGTHAVLSTDQSERFMLIEVTSWRLLANGSVQGMLVDESKVETTPVLLGDPSLYSAQSHPSFKYFFQHRIANKIKEQDPDALAAISLLMDP
;
A
#
# COMPACT_ATOMS: atom_id res chain seq x y z
N ALA A 1 30.94 -21.03 -16.74
CA ALA A 1 30.62 -19.90 -15.86
C ALA A 1 29.17 -19.52 -16.10
N ALA A 2 28.30 -20.00 -15.21
CA ALA A 2 26.91 -19.61 -14.98
C ALA A 2 26.35 -20.68 -14.03
N GLU A 3 26.83 -20.69 -12.80
CA GLU A 3 26.08 -21.34 -11.74
C GLU A 3 24.80 -20.52 -11.60
N TYR A 4 23.73 -21.00 -12.24
CA TYR A 4 22.39 -20.44 -12.07
C TYR A 4 22.13 -20.44 -10.57
N TYR A 5 21.94 -19.24 -10.01
CA TYR A 5 21.55 -19.06 -8.62
C TYR A 5 20.32 -19.92 -8.38
N LYS A 6 20.51 -21.07 -7.72
CA LYS A 6 19.41 -21.96 -7.36
C LYS A 6 18.79 -21.30 -6.13
N TYR A 7 17.87 -20.36 -6.38
CA TYR A 7 17.04 -19.80 -5.33
C TYR A 7 16.29 -20.96 -4.71
N ILE A 8 16.68 -21.33 -3.49
CA ILE A 8 15.92 -22.26 -2.65
C ILE A 8 14.91 -21.35 -1.96
N PRO A 9 13.61 -21.46 -2.27
CA PRO A 9 12.61 -20.64 -1.61
C PRO A 9 12.72 -20.89 -0.11
N GLY A 10 12.92 -19.82 0.66
CA GLY A 10 12.76 -19.85 2.11
C GLY A 10 11.28 -19.88 2.47
N ASP A 11 10.86 -18.85 3.19
CA ASP A 11 9.45 -18.63 3.55
C ASP A 11 8.68 -18.03 2.35
N ALA A 12 7.40 -18.35 2.20
CA ALA A 12 6.53 -17.77 1.19
C ALA A 12 6.40 -16.24 1.37
N ASP A 13 6.55 -15.77 2.60
CA ASP A 13 6.47 -14.36 2.99
C ASP A 13 7.84 -13.65 3.00
N GLU A 14 8.90 -14.32 2.54
CA GLU A 14 10.22 -13.71 2.40
C GLU A 14 10.18 -12.55 1.38
N VAL A 15 10.71 -11.39 1.77
CA VAL A 15 10.79 -10.21 0.91
C VAL A 15 11.94 -10.39 -0.09
N ILE A 16 11.59 -10.59 -1.37
CA ILE A 16 12.55 -10.71 -2.47
C ILE A 16 13.11 -9.35 -2.87
N GLN A 17 12.23 -8.35 -2.90
CA GLN A 17 12.57 -7.00 -3.33
C GLN A 17 11.66 -5.98 -2.67
N GLU A 18 12.22 -4.82 -2.32
CA GLU A 18 11.47 -3.64 -1.89
C GLU A 18 11.89 -2.44 -2.74
N ILE A 19 10.91 -1.73 -3.30
CA ILE A 19 11.11 -0.58 -4.19
C ILE A 19 10.35 0.62 -3.62
N PRO A 20 10.95 1.82 -3.51
CA PRO A 20 10.24 3.00 -3.05
C PRO A 20 9.13 3.40 -4.03
N ASP A 21 8.00 3.89 -3.53
CA ASP A 21 6.99 4.50 -4.40
C ASP A 21 7.46 5.90 -4.83
N ILE A 22 7.53 6.12 -6.14
CA ILE A 22 8.00 7.39 -6.73
C ILE A 22 6.89 8.15 -7.47
N ILE A 23 5.68 7.59 -7.52
CA ILE A 23 4.56 8.13 -8.31
C ILE A 23 3.42 8.69 -7.43
N GLY A 24 3.53 8.56 -6.10
CA GLY A 24 2.57 9.06 -5.13
C GLY A 24 1.32 8.20 -5.00
N THR A 25 1.48 6.88 -4.93
CA THR A 25 0.34 5.97 -4.73
C THR A 25 -0.23 6.13 -3.32
N HIS A 26 -1.55 6.09 -3.20
CA HIS A 26 -2.26 6.13 -1.93
C HIS A 26 -3.11 4.87 -1.76
N ALA A 27 -3.13 4.31 -0.56
CA ALA A 27 -4.06 3.27 -0.15
C ALA A 27 -5.33 3.89 0.44
N VAL A 28 -6.48 3.32 0.11
CA VAL A 28 -7.77 3.71 0.68
C VAL A 28 -8.18 2.72 1.76
N LEU A 29 -8.39 3.26 2.96
CA LEU A 29 -8.95 2.53 4.09
C LEU A 29 -10.38 3.03 4.37
N SER A 30 -11.36 2.13 4.41
CA SER A 30 -12.76 2.44 4.72
C SER A 30 -13.08 2.14 6.18
N THR A 31 -13.64 3.11 6.90
CA THR A 31 -14.05 2.92 8.30
C THR A 31 -15.50 2.42 8.37
N ASP A 32 -15.76 1.38 9.18
CA ASP A 32 -17.02 0.61 9.17
C ASP A 32 -18.29 1.41 9.57
N GLN A 33 -18.17 2.67 9.99
CA GLN A 33 -19.29 3.42 10.61
C GLN A 33 -19.55 4.80 10.00
N SER A 34 -18.80 5.21 8.99
CA SER A 34 -19.04 6.45 8.28
C SER A 34 -18.47 6.31 6.88
N GLU A 35 -19.08 6.94 5.87
CA GLU A 35 -18.53 7.06 4.51
C GLU A 35 -17.17 7.80 4.44
N ARG A 36 -16.47 7.89 5.57
CA ARG A 36 -15.14 8.42 5.73
C ARG A 36 -14.15 7.33 5.35
N PHE A 37 -13.52 7.57 4.21
CA PHE A 37 -12.33 6.87 3.79
C PHE A 37 -11.10 7.67 4.21
N MET A 38 -10.00 6.98 4.50
CA MET A 38 -8.68 7.57 4.71
C MET A 38 -7.79 7.24 3.52
N LEU A 39 -7.04 8.23 3.05
CA LEU A 39 -6.01 8.04 2.03
C LEU A 39 -4.64 8.12 2.68
N ILE A 40 -3.93 7.01 2.73
CA ILE A 40 -2.59 6.91 3.30
C ILE A 40 -1.59 6.72 2.16
N GLU A 41 -0.48 7.46 2.20
CA GLU A 41 0.58 7.35 1.21
C GLU A 41 1.29 5.98 1.31
N VAL A 42 1.54 5.36 0.16
CA VAL A 42 2.36 4.17 0.05
C VAL A 42 3.82 4.59 0.01
N THR A 43 4.63 4.11 0.95
CA THR A 43 6.07 4.42 1.03
C THR A 43 6.87 3.53 0.09
N SER A 44 6.49 2.25 -0.02
CA SER A 44 7.22 1.27 -0.82
C SER A 44 6.35 0.11 -1.27
N TRP A 45 6.87 -0.68 -2.19
CA TRP A 45 6.28 -1.90 -2.70
C TRP A 45 7.20 -3.08 -2.43
N ARG A 46 6.68 -4.11 -1.76
CA ARG A 46 7.41 -5.36 -1.50
C ARG A 46 6.93 -6.47 -2.43
N LEU A 47 7.86 -7.12 -3.12
CA LEU A 47 7.63 -8.39 -3.80
C LEU A 47 8.03 -9.53 -2.86
N LEU A 48 7.08 -10.40 -2.54
CA LEU A 48 7.32 -11.58 -1.71
C LEU A 48 7.69 -12.80 -2.56
N ALA A 49 8.29 -13.82 -1.93
CA ALA A 49 8.72 -15.05 -2.60
C ALA A 49 7.55 -15.82 -3.24
N ASN A 50 6.34 -15.68 -2.69
CA ASN A 50 5.11 -16.21 -3.26
C ASN A 50 4.60 -15.44 -4.50
N GLY A 51 5.29 -14.38 -4.93
CA GLY A 51 4.94 -13.55 -6.08
C GLY A 51 3.91 -12.45 -5.78
N SER A 52 3.44 -12.33 -4.54
CA SER A 52 2.54 -11.25 -4.15
C SER A 52 3.28 -9.91 -4.02
N VAL A 53 2.58 -8.84 -4.37
CA VAL A 53 3.07 -7.47 -4.23
C VAL A 53 2.29 -6.77 -3.14
N GLN A 54 2.98 -6.24 -2.14
CA GLN A 54 2.40 -5.55 -0.99
C GLN A 54 2.77 -4.06 -1.02
N GLY A 55 1.77 -3.19 -0.88
CA GLY A 55 1.98 -1.75 -0.70
C GLY A 55 2.23 -1.48 0.77
N MET A 56 3.33 -0.82 1.09
CA MET A 56 3.76 -0.57 2.46
C MET A 56 3.31 0.81 2.92
N LEU A 57 2.64 0.86 4.07
CA LEU A 57 2.19 2.07 4.74
C LEU A 57 2.99 2.26 6.02
N VAL A 58 3.12 3.51 6.45
CA VAL A 58 3.76 3.86 7.74
C VAL A 58 2.73 3.79 8.85
N ASP A 59 3.06 3.06 9.92
CA ASP A 59 2.37 3.15 11.20
C ASP A 59 2.99 4.28 12.02
N GLU A 60 2.35 5.46 12.02
CA GLU A 60 2.86 6.64 12.72
C GLU A 60 3.08 6.42 14.22
N SER A 61 2.39 5.45 14.84
CA SER A 61 2.57 5.12 16.25
C SER A 61 3.89 4.41 16.56
N LYS A 62 4.54 3.84 15.55
CA LYS A 62 5.78 3.07 15.65
C LYS A 62 7.00 3.80 15.07
N VAL A 63 6.82 5.00 14.52
CA VAL A 63 7.92 5.78 13.94
C VAL A 63 8.80 6.33 15.07
N GLU A 64 10.04 5.85 15.15
CA GLU A 64 11.03 6.38 16.09
C GLU A 64 11.90 7.48 15.47
N THR A 65 12.15 7.41 14.15
CA THR A 65 13.06 8.33 13.44
C THR A 65 12.52 8.71 12.07
N THR A 66 12.72 9.96 11.67
CA THR A 66 12.38 10.48 10.33
C THR A 66 13.65 10.85 9.54
N PRO A 67 13.74 10.52 8.24
CA PRO A 67 12.71 9.91 7.40
C PRO A 67 12.59 8.38 7.61
N VAL A 68 11.38 7.86 7.45
CA VAL A 68 11.13 6.40 7.46
C VAL A 68 11.77 5.78 6.23
N LEU A 69 12.57 4.74 6.42
CA LEU A 69 13.32 4.06 5.35
C LEU A 69 12.65 2.75 4.92
N LEU A 70 13.09 2.23 3.78
CA LEU A 70 12.69 0.89 3.32
C LEU A 70 13.10 -0.17 4.36
N GLY A 71 12.23 -1.12 4.60
CA GLY A 71 12.46 -2.16 5.62
C GLY A 71 12.29 -1.71 7.07
N ASP A 72 11.89 -0.46 7.33
CA ASP A 72 11.67 0.03 8.69
C ASP A 72 10.56 -0.77 9.42
N PRO A 73 10.71 -1.10 10.72
CA PRO A 73 9.71 -1.84 11.49
C PRO A 73 8.34 -1.14 11.59
N SER A 74 8.28 0.17 11.38
CA SER A 74 7.03 0.93 11.31
C SER A 74 6.22 0.66 10.04
N LEU A 75 6.79 -0.03 9.04
CA LEU A 75 6.10 -0.34 7.79
C LEU A 75 5.23 -1.60 7.91
N TYR A 76 3.99 -1.50 7.45
CA TYR A 76 3.05 -2.62 7.38
C TYR A 76 2.34 -2.68 6.02
N SER A 77 1.89 -3.88 5.63
CA SER A 77 1.19 -4.05 4.35
C SER A 77 -0.21 -3.45 4.42
N ALA A 78 -0.54 -2.57 3.48
CA ALA A 78 -1.88 -2.04 3.29
C ALA A 78 -2.91 -3.18 3.20
N GLN A 79 -2.60 -4.23 2.43
CA GLN A 79 -3.50 -5.37 2.22
C GLN A 79 -3.73 -6.21 3.48
N SER A 80 -2.87 -6.12 4.49
CA SER A 80 -3.10 -6.76 5.79
C SER A 80 -4.08 -5.97 6.68
N HIS A 81 -4.38 -4.72 6.34
CA HIS A 81 -5.29 -3.87 7.11
C HIS A 81 -6.75 -4.24 6.81
N PRO A 82 -7.60 -4.57 7.81
CA PRO A 82 -8.98 -5.00 7.58
C PRO A 82 -9.84 -4.01 6.78
N SER A 83 -9.60 -2.71 6.99
CA SER A 83 -10.27 -1.61 6.29
C SER A 83 -9.78 -1.36 4.86
N PHE A 84 -8.74 -2.04 4.37
CA PHE A 84 -8.19 -1.78 3.05
C PHE A 84 -9.18 -2.12 1.93
N LYS A 85 -9.23 -1.25 0.92
CA LYS A 85 -10.09 -1.43 -0.27
C LYS A 85 -9.29 -1.39 -1.57
N TYR A 86 -8.62 -0.27 -1.85
CA TYR A 86 -7.98 -0.01 -3.15
C TYR A 86 -6.70 0.82 -3.03
N PHE A 87 -5.88 0.77 -4.09
CA PHE A 87 -4.82 1.74 -4.34
C PHE A 87 -5.26 2.74 -5.41
N PHE A 88 -5.01 4.02 -5.19
CA PHE A 88 -5.20 5.08 -6.18
C PHE A 88 -3.91 5.85 -6.40
N GLN A 89 -3.64 6.17 -7.66
CA GLN A 89 -2.58 7.13 -7.96
C GLN A 89 -2.95 8.53 -7.44
N HIS A 90 -1.92 9.32 -7.12
CA HIS A 90 -2.00 10.68 -6.58
C HIS A 90 -3.09 11.55 -7.23
N ARG A 91 -3.22 11.51 -8.57
CA ARG A 91 -4.20 12.33 -9.30
C ARG A 91 -5.65 12.01 -8.91
N ILE A 92 -5.97 10.73 -8.75
CA ILE A 92 -7.30 10.29 -8.34
C ILE A 92 -7.47 10.52 -6.84
N ALA A 93 -6.43 10.23 -6.04
CA ALA A 93 -6.39 10.51 -4.61
C ALA A 93 -6.73 11.98 -4.27
N ASN A 94 -6.17 12.94 -5.02
CA ASN A 94 -6.43 14.36 -4.80
C ASN A 94 -7.86 14.76 -5.19
N LYS A 95 -8.36 14.28 -6.32
CA LYS A 95 -9.77 14.52 -6.71
C LYS A 95 -10.74 14.05 -5.63
N ILE A 96 -10.45 12.90 -5.03
CA ILE A 96 -11.24 12.37 -3.91
C ILE A 96 -11.14 13.28 -2.70
N LYS A 97 -9.93 13.72 -2.32
CA LYS A 97 -9.73 14.67 -1.21
C LYS A 97 -10.46 16.01 -1.44
N GLU A 98 -10.55 16.45 -2.69
CA GLU A 98 -11.25 17.66 -3.13
C GLU A 98 -12.78 17.49 -3.23
N GLN A 99 -13.31 16.30 -2.92
CA GLN A 99 -14.74 15.95 -3.03
C GLN A 99 -15.27 16.11 -4.47
N ASP A 100 -14.43 15.81 -5.46
CA ASP A 100 -14.82 15.79 -6.87
C ASP A 100 -16.00 14.81 -7.07
N PRO A 101 -17.15 15.28 -7.57
CA PRO A 101 -18.37 14.47 -7.63
C PRO A 101 -18.22 13.26 -8.56
N ASP A 102 -17.43 13.38 -9.63
CA ASP A 102 -17.16 12.27 -10.55
C ASP A 102 -16.29 11.20 -9.90
N ALA A 103 -15.25 11.59 -9.16
CA ALA A 103 -14.39 10.66 -8.42
C ALA A 103 -15.14 9.95 -7.29
N LEU A 104 -15.99 10.67 -6.55
CA LEU A 104 -16.82 10.09 -5.49
C LEU A 104 -17.86 9.13 -6.05
N ALA A 105 -18.53 9.48 -7.15
CA ALA A 105 -19.48 8.59 -7.82
C ALA A 105 -18.80 7.32 -8.32
N ALA A 106 -17.60 7.43 -8.91
CA ALA A 106 -16.82 6.27 -9.36
C ALA A 106 -16.42 5.35 -8.20
N ILE A 107 -16.09 5.90 -7.03
CA ILE A 107 -15.77 5.11 -5.84
C ILE A 107 -17.00 4.41 -5.28
N SER A 108 -18.14 5.10 -5.23
CA SER A 108 -19.39 4.48 -4.80
C SER A 108 -19.71 3.25 -5.64
N LEU A 109 -19.49 3.33 -6.96
CA LEU A 109 -19.66 2.21 -7.88
C LEU A 109 -18.64 1.07 -7.68
N LEU A 110 -17.44 1.36 -7.18
CA LEU A 110 -16.42 0.36 -6.90
C LEU A 110 -16.63 -0.32 -5.54
N MET A 111 -17.30 0.36 -4.60
CA MET A 111 -17.48 -0.09 -3.22
C MET A 111 -18.80 -0.87 -3.01
N ASP A 112 -19.73 -0.82 -3.96
CA ASP A 112 -20.91 -1.70 -3.98
C ASP A 112 -20.53 -3.12 -4.47
N PRO A 113 -20.96 -4.19 -3.78
CA PRO A 113 -20.64 -5.58 -4.10
C PRO A 113 -21.32 -6.13 -5.37
#